data_AF-A0A3D1CXW0-F1
#
_entry.id   AF-A0A3D1CXW0-F1
#
_cell.length_a   1.000
_cell.length_b   1.000
_cell.length_c   1.000
_cell.angle_alpha   90.00
_cell.angle_beta   90.00
_cell.angle_gamma   90.00
#
_symmetry.space_group_name_H-M   'P 1'
#
loop_
_entity.id
_entity.type
_entity.pdbx_description
1 polymer ?
#
loop_
_entity_poly.entity_id
_entity_poly.type
_entity_poly.pdbx_seq_one_letter_code
_entity_poly.pdbx_strand_id
1 'polypeptide(L)'
;VTIDIGDAKDIHPKNKQDVGKRLALQALRHTYGQDIVAEGPLYDSYRIEDGRIRIYFKPSPSRPAIKEGRELRGFSIAGPDKIFHWAEALIEGDEVVVHSPKVPFPIAVRYAWADNPGCNLVNEEGLPATPFRTDDWPGTTIHNR
;
A
#
# COMPACT_ATOMS: atom_id res chain seq x y z
N VAL A 1 10.99 2.20 0.65
CA VAL A 1 9.70 2.90 0.41
C VAL A 1 9.62 4.15 1.30
N THR A 2 9.15 5.28 0.76
CA THR A 2 9.07 6.58 1.46
C THR A 2 7.71 7.27 1.36
N ILE A 3 6.70 6.58 0.78
CA ILE A 3 5.40 7.17 0.40
C ILE A 3 4.61 7.76 1.59
N ASP A 4 4.87 7.27 2.80
CA ASP A 4 4.16 7.60 4.05
C ASP A 4 4.82 8.72 4.88
N ILE A 5 5.93 9.29 4.41
CA ILE A 5 6.71 10.34 5.10
C ILE A 5 6.99 11.56 4.20
N GLY A 6 6.16 11.76 3.17
CA GLY A 6 6.13 12.97 2.36
C GLY A 6 5.52 14.17 3.10
N ASP A 7 5.63 15.35 2.49
CA ASP A 7 4.97 16.57 2.97
C ASP A 7 4.14 17.16 1.84
N ALA A 8 2.84 17.37 2.09
CA ALA A 8 1.89 17.90 1.12
C ALA A 8 2.26 19.30 0.60
N LYS A 9 3.01 20.07 1.40
CA LYS A 9 3.36 21.47 1.11
C LYS A 9 4.83 21.66 0.74
N ASP A 10 5.64 20.61 0.86
CA ASP A 10 7.08 20.67 0.61
C ASP A 10 7.57 19.38 -0.06
N ILE A 11 7.99 19.50 -1.32
CA ILE A 11 8.57 18.37 -2.07
C ILE A 11 9.93 17.92 -1.49
N HIS A 12 10.50 18.66 -0.53
CA HIS A 12 11.73 18.33 0.20
C HIS A 12 11.44 17.97 1.67
N PRO A 13 10.76 16.85 1.96
CA PRO A 13 10.36 16.51 3.32
C PRO A 13 11.57 16.41 4.26
N LYS A 14 11.43 16.97 5.46
CA LYS A 14 12.51 17.10 6.46
C LYS A 14 12.93 15.77 7.09
N ASN A 15 12.05 14.76 7.10
CA ASN A 15 12.36 13.45 7.67
C ASN A 15 13.27 12.62 6.75
N LYS A 16 14.54 13.02 6.65
CA LYS A 16 15.58 12.27 5.93
C LYS A 16 16.14 11.11 6.75
N GLN A 17 15.98 11.13 8.07
CA GLN A 17 16.49 10.09 8.95
C GLN A 17 15.80 8.76 8.69
N ASP A 18 14.47 8.75 8.62
CA ASP A 18 13.75 7.48 8.39
C ASP A 18 13.95 6.95 6.96
N VAL A 19 14.17 7.84 5.98
CA VAL A 19 14.62 7.44 4.64
C VAL A 19 15.95 6.68 4.73
N GLY A 20 16.94 7.25 5.44
CA GLY A 20 18.26 6.63 5.63
C GLY A 20 18.19 5.30 6.39
N LYS A 21 17.40 5.23 7.48
CA LYS A 21 17.20 3.99 8.24
C LYS A 21 16.61 2.88 7.38
N ARG A 22 15.58 3.19 6.59
CA ARG A 22 14.94 2.20 5.69
C ARG A 22 15.91 1.71 4.61
N LEU A 23 16.75 2.60 4.08
CA LEU A 23 17.81 2.20 3.15
C LEU A 23 18.86 1.30 3.82
N ALA A 24 19.24 1.61 5.06
CA ALA A 24 20.20 0.79 5.80
C ALA A 24 19.65 -0.63 6.06
N LEU A 25 18.38 -0.77 6.43
CA LEU A 25 17.72 -2.07 6.61
C LEU A 25 17.80 -2.93 5.34
N GLN A 26 17.58 -2.33 4.17
CA GLN A 26 17.69 -3.02 2.89
C GLN A 26 19.10 -3.57 2.65
N ALA A 27 20.13 -2.77 2.91
CA ALA A 27 21.52 -3.21 2.79
C ALA A 27 21.85 -4.32 3.79
N LEU A 28 21.43 -4.18 5.05
CA LEU A 28 21.68 -5.17 6.09
C LEU A 28 21.11 -6.55 5.72
N ARG A 29 19.87 -6.60 5.22
CA ARG A 29 19.24 -7.85 4.79
C ARG A 29 19.86 -8.42 3.52
N HIS A 30 19.91 -7.63 2.45
CA HIS A 30 20.21 -8.14 1.10
C HIS A 30 21.70 -8.19 0.75
N THR A 31 22.52 -7.33 1.36
CA THR A 31 23.96 -7.27 1.11
C THR A 31 24.76 -7.93 2.22
N TYR A 32 24.38 -7.70 3.48
CA TYR A 32 25.11 -8.23 4.64
C TYR A 32 24.52 -9.53 5.20
N GLY A 33 23.42 -10.04 4.61
CA GLY A 33 22.84 -11.34 4.96
C GLY A 33 22.26 -11.43 6.36
N GLN A 34 21.88 -10.29 6.97
CA GLN A 34 21.26 -10.30 8.29
C GLN A 34 19.81 -10.78 8.20
N ASP A 35 19.43 -11.69 9.10
CA ASP A 35 18.05 -12.14 9.25
C ASP A 35 17.23 -11.12 10.05
N ILE A 36 16.85 -10.04 9.37
CA ILE A 36 16.06 -8.94 9.92
C ILE A 36 14.90 -8.58 8.99
N VAL A 37 13.84 -7.99 9.54
CA VAL A 37 12.76 -7.42 8.72
C VAL A 37 13.22 -6.11 8.12
N ALA A 38 13.24 -6.03 6.78
CA ALA A 38 13.68 -4.85 6.06
C ALA A 38 12.61 -4.27 5.11
N GLU A 39 11.51 -4.99 4.91
CA GLU A 39 10.44 -4.67 3.97
C GLU A 39 9.10 -4.65 4.70
N GLY A 40 8.24 -3.69 4.34
CA GLY A 40 6.84 -3.70 4.74
C GLY A 40 6.02 -4.65 3.85
N PRO A 41 4.68 -4.62 3.97
CA PRO A 41 3.81 -5.49 3.17
C PRO A 41 4.04 -5.27 1.68
N LEU A 42 4.29 -6.36 0.97
CA LEU A 42 4.53 -6.35 -0.47
C LEU A 42 3.39 -7.11 -1.15
N TYR A 43 2.62 -6.41 -2.00
CA TYR A 43 1.52 -6.99 -2.74
C TYR A 43 1.97 -8.23 -3.53
N ASP A 44 1.15 -9.28 -3.50
CA ASP A 44 1.36 -10.53 -4.23
C ASP A 44 0.21 -10.79 -5.21
N SER A 45 -1.01 -10.91 -4.68
CA SER A 45 -2.19 -11.28 -5.45
C SER A 45 -3.48 -10.76 -4.79
N TYR A 46 -4.62 -11.03 -5.41
CA TYR A 46 -5.93 -10.67 -4.87
C TYR A 46 -7.00 -11.71 -5.24
N ARG A 47 -8.10 -11.67 -4.50
CA ARG A 47 -9.32 -12.43 -4.79
C ARG A 47 -10.54 -11.54 -4.64
N ILE A 48 -11.49 -11.70 -5.55
CA ILE A 48 -12.81 -11.07 -5.47
C ILE A 48 -13.76 -12.06 -4.80
N GLU A 49 -14.44 -11.63 -3.74
CA GLU A 49 -15.44 -12.43 -3.02
C GLU A 49 -16.48 -11.52 -2.38
N ASP A 50 -17.76 -11.87 -2.51
CA ASP A 50 -18.88 -11.19 -1.85
C ASP A 50 -18.89 -9.65 -1.95
N GLY A 51 -18.59 -9.12 -3.15
CA GLY A 51 -18.55 -7.67 -3.40
C GLY A 51 -17.35 -6.97 -2.77
N ARG A 52 -16.30 -7.71 -2.39
CA ARG A 52 -15.06 -7.20 -1.78
C ARG A 52 -13.84 -7.72 -2.55
N ILE A 53 -12.71 -7.04 -2.35
CA ILE A 53 -11.41 -7.48 -2.85
C ILE A 53 -10.50 -7.74 -1.66
N ARG A 54 -10.08 -9.01 -1.52
CA ARG A 54 -9.09 -9.46 -0.56
C ARG A 54 -7.71 -9.41 -1.20
N ILE A 55 -6.77 -8.74 -0.54
CA ILE A 55 -5.40 -8.53 -0.97
C ILE A 55 -4.48 -9.45 -0.17
N TYR A 56 -3.64 -10.19 -0.88
CA TYR A 56 -2.62 -11.05 -0.32
C TYR A 56 -1.25 -10.40 -0.48
N PHE A 57 -0.41 -10.55 0.53
CA PHE A 57 0.97 -10.07 0.52
C PHE A 57 1.94 -11.25 0.45
N LYS A 58 3.16 -10.98 -0.03
CA LYS A 58 4.22 -11.98 -0.02
C LYS A 58 4.52 -12.44 1.41
N PRO A 59 4.88 -13.72 1.61
CA PRO A 59 5.26 -14.23 2.92
C PRO A 59 6.32 -13.36 3.59
N SER A 60 6.08 -13.01 4.84
CA SER A 60 6.92 -12.14 5.65
C SER A 60 6.89 -12.64 7.10
N PRO A 61 8.00 -12.55 7.85
CA PRO A 61 8.00 -12.81 9.30
C PRO A 61 7.19 -11.78 10.09
N SER A 62 6.77 -10.69 9.45
CA SER A 62 6.00 -9.60 10.06
C SER A 62 4.69 -9.36 9.36
N ARG A 63 3.65 -9.12 10.17
CA ARG A 63 2.25 -9.05 9.73
C ARG A 63 1.84 -7.64 9.33
N PRO A 64 0.83 -7.48 8.46
CA PRO A 64 0.25 -6.18 8.16
C PRO A 64 -0.33 -5.51 9.42
N ALA A 65 -0.14 -4.19 9.53
CA ALA A 65 -0.58 -3.38 10.66
C ALA A 65 -0.97 -1.95 10.21
N ILE A 66 -1.59 -1.20 11.12
CA ILE A 66 -2.04 0.19 10.89
C ILE A 66 -1.06 1.15 11.58
N LYS A 67 -0.48 2.07 10.81
CA LYS A 67 0.31 3.19 11.34
C LYS A 67 -0.63 4.22 11.94
N GLU A 68 -0.79 4.12 13.26
CA GLU A 68 -1.58 5.01 14.11
C GLU A 68 -3.10 5.01 13.82
N GLY A 69 -3.89 5.04 14.90
CA GLY A 69 -5.35 5.02 14.81
C GLY A 69 -5.93 3.61 14.64
N ARG A 70 -7.20 3.56 14.19
CA ARG A 70 -7.95 2.29 14.00
C ARG A 70 -8.40 2.07 12.56
N GLU A 71 -8.37 3.11 11.74
CA GLU A 71 -8.86 3.07 10.36
C GLU A 71 -7.70 2.86 9.39
N LEU A 72 -7.83 1.86 8.51
CA LEU A 72 -6.90 1.62 7.44
C LEU A 72 -7.28 2.48 6.22
N ARG A 73 -6.33 3.26 5.71
CA ARG A 73 -6.53 4.31 4.70
C ARG A 73 -5.59 4.14 3.52
N GLY A 74 -5.90 4.84 2.42
CA GLY A 74 -5.07 4.88 1.23
C GLY A 74 -5.50 3.93 0.11
N PHE A 75 -6.69 3.32 0.24
CA PHE A 75 -7.27 2.41 -0.75
C PHE A 75 -8.32 3.10 -1.61
N SER A 76 -8.26 2.85 -2.92
CA SER A 76 -9.37 3.12 -3.85
C SER A 76 -9.73 1.87 -4.62
N ILE A 77 -11.01 1.75 -4.98
CA ILE A 77 -11.60 0.56 -5.62
C ILE A 77 -12.45 0.99 -6.81
N ALA A 78 -12.46 0.17 -7.87
CA ALA A 78 -13.21 0.43 -9.10
C ALA A 78 -13.95 -0.81 -9.58
N GLY A 79 -15.09 -0.59 -10.25
CA GLY A 79 -15.85 -1.60 -10.95
C GLY A 79 -15.53 -1.64 -12.46
N PRO A 80 -16.37 -2.32 -13.27
CA PRO A 80 -16.20 -2.40 -14.72
C PRO A 80 -16.18 -1.06 -15.46
N ASP A 81 -16.76 -0.02 -14.87
CA ASP A 81 -16.75 1.36 -15.38
C ASP A 81 -15.39 2.04 -15.26
N LYS A 82 -14.45 1.43 -14.53
CA LYS A 82 -13.08 1.91 -14.28
C LYS A 82 -13.02 3.22 -13.49
N ILE A 83 -14.11 3.58 -12.82
CA ILE A 83 -14.16 4.77 -11.96
C ILE A 83 -13.74 4.38 -10.55
N PHE A 84 -12.65 5.00 -10.07
CA PHE A 84 -12.14 4.74 -8.73
C PHE A 84 -12.88 5.58 -7.68
N HIS A 85 -13.30 4.90 -6.62
CA HIS A 85 -13.86 5.50 -5.42
C HIS A 85 -12.96 5.19 -4.22
N TRP A 86 -12.91 6.10 -3.24
CA TRP A 86 -12.31 5.78 -1.94
C TRP A 86 -13.02 4.58 -1.32
N ALA A 87 -12.23 3.70 -0.72
CA ALA A 87 -12.68 2.44 -0.20
C ALA A 87 -12.43 2.34 1.31
N GLU A 88 -13.30 1.60 1.98
CA GLU A 88 -13.08 1.12 3.33
C GLU A 88 -12.17 -0.11 3.25
N ALA A 89 -11.24 -0.22 4.20
CA ALA A 89 -10.32 -1.34 4.28
C ALA A 89 -10.13 -1.79 5.73
N LEU A 90 -9.87 -3.08 5.91
CA LEU A 90 -9.58 -3.70 7.20
C LEU A 90 -8.55 -4.81 7.06
N ILE A 91 -7.85 -5.12 8.14
CA ILE A 91 -6.88 -6.21 8.20
C ILE A 91 -7.58 -7.43 8.79
N GLU A 92 -7.56 -8.55 8.07
CA GLU A 92 -8.08 -9.85 8.48
C GLU A 92 -6.93 -10.87 8.45
N GLY A 93 -6.35 -11.17 9.61
CA GLY A 93 -5.16 -12.01 9.67
C GLY A 93 -3.97 -11.34 8.98
N ASP A 94 -3.46 -11.98 7.92
CA ASP A 94 -2.31 -11.51 7.14
C ASP A 94 -2.73 -10.83 5.82
N GLU A 95 -4.01 -10.50 5.68
CA GLU A 95 -4.62 -10.00 4.45
C GLU A 95 -5.34 -8.66 4.69
N VAL A 96 -5.59 -7.93 3.60
CA VAL A 96 -6.40 -6.71 3.63
C VAL A 96 -7.66 -6.90 2.80
N VAL A 97 -8.82 -6.64 3.38
CA VAL A 97 -10.11 -6.68 2.69
C VAL A 97 -10.55 -5.26 2.39
N VAL A 98 -10.90 -5.00 1.13
CA VAL A 98 -11.25 -3.67 0.61
C VAL A 98 -12.65 -3.72 0.01
N HIS A 99 -13.49 -2.74 0.35
CA HIS A 99 -14.83 -2.61 -0.23
C HIS A 99 -15.30 -1.15 -0.29
N SER A 100 -16.35 -0.91 -1.08
CA SER A 100 -17.03 0.40 -1.10
C SER A 100 -18.51 0.21 -1.44
N PRO A 101 -19.45 0.84 -0.70
CA PRO A 101 -20.86 0.81 -1.07
C PRO A 101 -21.15 1.46 -2.43
N LYS A 102 -20.22 2.27 -2.94
CA LYS A 102 -20.31 2.89 -4.29
C LYS A 102 -19.92 1.93 -5.41
N VAL A 103 -19.28 0.79 -5.10
CA VAL A 103 -18.74 -0.16 -6.07
C VAL A 103 -19.22 -1.57 -5.72
N PRO A 104 -20.47 -1.94 -6.05
CA PRO A 104 -21.04 -3.24 -5.69
C PRO A 104 -20.39 -4.42 -6.41
N PHE A 105 -19.75 -4.19 -7.56
CA PHE A 105 -19.06 -5.20 -8.35
C PHE A 105 -17.59 -4.78 -8.57
N PRO A 106 -16.74 -4.89 -7.54
CA PRO A 106 -15.37 -4.42 -7.65
C PRO A 106 -14.52 -5.37 -8.51
N ILE A 107 -13.63 -4.80 -9.32
CA ILE A 107 -12.69 -5.56 -10.16
C ILE A 107 -11.23 -5.10 -9.98
N ALA A 108 -11.00 -3.93 -9.37
CA ALA A 108 -9.68 -3.35 -9.21
C ALA A 108 -9.51 -2.58 -7.90
N VAL A 109 -8.33 -2.67 -7.29
CA VAL A 109 -7.89 -1.89 -6.12
C VAL A 109 -6.57 -1.19 -6.43
N ARG A 110 -6.40 0.01 -5.87
CA ARG A 110 -5.13 0.73 -5.81
C ARG A 110 -4.84 1.17 -4.38
N TYR A 111 -3.59 1.00 -3.95
CA TYR A 111 -3.10 1.47 -2.66
C TYR A 111 -2.03 2.55 -2.84
N ALA A 112 -2.16 3.64 -2.09
CA ALA A 112 -1.23 4.77 -2.08
C ALA A 112 -0.92 5.31 -3.49
N TRP A 113 -1.93 5.33 -4.37
CA TRP A 113 -1.81 5.73 -5.78
C TRP A 113 -2.21 7.19 -5.99
N ALA A 114 -1.44 8.11 -5.41
CA ALA A 114 -1.57 9.57 -5.56
C ALA A 114 -0.22 10.24 -5.26
N ASP A 115 -0.10 11.55 -5.53
CA ASP A 115 1.16 12.30 -5.32
C ASP A 115 1.57 12.39 -3.85
N ASN A 116 0.59 12.57 -2.95
CA ASN A 116 0.80 12.56 -1.50
C ASN A 116 -0.39 11.86 -0.82
N PRO A 117 -0.44 10.52 -0.83
CA PRO A 117 -1.58 9.78 -0.34
C PRO A 117 -1.58 9.74 1.20
N GLY A 118 -2.74 10.02 1.80
CA GLY A 118 -2.99 9.66 3.20
C GLY A 118 -3.07 8.14 3.32
N CYS A 119 -1.95 7.49 3.58
CA CYS A 119 -1.82 6.03 3.64
C CYS A 119 -1.13 5.61 4.94
N ASN A 120 -1.51 4.46 5.48
CA ASN A 120 -1.03 3.99 6.78
C ASN A 120 -0.91 2.47 6.90
N LEU A 121 -0.91 1.71 5.80
CA LEU A 121 -0.56 0.30 5.84
C LEU A 121 0.95 0.16 6.07
N VAL A 122 1.30 -0.47 7.18
CA VAL A 122 2.67 -0.85 7.55
C VAL A 122 2.69 -2.34 7.90
N ASN A 123 3.83 -2.86 8.30
CA ASN A 123 3.92 -4.10 9.06
C ASN A 123 4.11 -3.82 10.57
N GLU A 124 4.28 -4.85 11.38
CA GLU A 124 4.45 -4.72 12.84
C GLU A 124 5.75 -3.98 13.25
N GLU A 125 6.80 -3.94 12.41
CA GLU A 125 8.00 -3.10 12.63
C GLU A 125 7.83 -1.65 12.14
N GLY A 126 6.64 -1.29 11.64
CA GLY A 126 6.36 0.07 11.16
C GLY A 126 6.93 0.39 9.78
N LEU A 127 7.32 -0.63 9.00
CA LEU A 127 7.77 -0.46 7.63
C LEU A 127 6.56 -0.34 6.69
N PRO A 128 6.50 0.69 5.83
CA PRO A 128 5.33 0.96 5.00
C PRO A 128 5.18 -0.07 3.88
N ALA A 129 3.93 -0.36 3.54
CA ALA A 129 3.60 -1.12 2.35
C ALA A 129 4.02 -0.36 1.08
N THR A 130 4.47 -1.10 0.08
CA THR A 130 4.78 -0.53 -1.24
C THR A 130 3.47 -0.17 -1.95
N PRO A 131 3.34 1.03 -2.58
CA PRO A 131 2.20 1.35 -3.43
C PRO A 131 1.98 0.28 -4.50
N PHE A 132 0.73 -0.07 -4.76
CA PHE A 132 0.39 -1.09 -5.76
C PHE A 132 -0.95 -0.81 -6.43
N ARG A 133 -1.17 -1.51 -7.53
CA ARG A 133 -2.43 -1.56 -8.28
C ARG A 133 -2.69 -2.98 -8.75
N THR A 134 -3.95 -3.40 -8.77
CA THR A 134 -4.34 -4.72 -9.28
C THR A 134 -4.79 -4.68 -10.74
N ASP A 135 -5.04 -3.49 -11.29
CA ASP A 135 -5.42 -3.29 -12.68
C ASP A 135 -4.21 -3.01 -13.57
N ASP A 136 -4.33 -3.34 -14.85
CA ASP A 136 -3.33 -3.11 -15.91
C ASP A 136 -3.69 -1.93 -16.84
N TRP A 137 -4.72 -1.15 -16.49
CA TRP A 137 -5.25 -0.10 -17.34
C TRP A 137 -4.24 1.02 -17.64
N PRO A 138 -4.31 1.67 -18.80
CA PRO A 138 -3.41 2.77 -19.12
C PRO A 138 -3.49 3.91 -18.10
N GLY A 139 -2.33 4.42 -17.68
CA GLY A 139 -2.25 5.64 -16.86
C GLY A 139 -2.59 6.88 -17.69
N THR A 140 -3.00 7.96 -17.03
CA THR A 140 -3.41 9.21 -17.69
C THR A 140 -2.28 9.88 -18.50
N THR A 141 -1.02 9.55 -18.22
CA THR A 141 0.17 10.15 -18.87
C THR A 141 0.75 9.29 -20.00
N ILE A 142 0.18 8.12 -20.31
CA ILE A 142 0.79 7.18 -21.28
C ILE A 142 0.91 7.76 -22.70
N HIS A 143 0.10 8.77 -23.03
CA HIS A 143 0.10 9.47 -24.32
C HIS A 143 0.50 10.95 -24.22
N ASN A 144 0.87 11.44 -23.03
CA ASN A 144 1.37 12.80 -22.85
C ASN A 144 2.90 12.78 -22.90
N ARG A 145 3.44 12.83 -24.13
CA ARG A 145 4.85 13.14 -24.38
C ARG A 145 5.03 14.62 -24.66
#